data_AF-A0A7S2YRD9-F1
#
_entry.id   AF-A0A7S2YRD9-F1
#
_cell.length_a   1.000
_cell.length_b   1.000
_cell.length_c   1.000
_cell.angle_alpha   90.00
_cell.angle_beta   90.00
_cell.angle_gamma   90.00
#
_symmetry.space_group_name_H-M   'P 1'
#
loop_
_entity.id
_entity.type
_entity.pdbx_description
1 polymer ?
#
loop_
_entity_poly.entity_id
_entity_poly.type
_entity_poly.pdbx_seq_one_letter_code
_entity_poly.pdbx_strand_id
1 'polypeptide(L)'
;NHKSPSGNISTEGETHIIFAIDFSGSMNTKDVTTTKSNGKCDKITRWDAVFECLKLFLKDQMQQSRDKADNGESPCFISLLIFNDNAKTLIERMPLVGDGAKALRRLDAARKSNKPKLGTGFSAGFRQASSLAASSKGNVVLVFLSDGRPGDLTMHPPKNANAAMQSNFRQKNKVYPAAGVHLEEMKQTHGNRFSLQLI
;
A
#
# COMPACT_ATOMS: atom_id res chain seq x y z
N ASN A 1 -31.82 -1.61 -28.64
CA ASN A 1 -31.87 -1.79 -27.17
C ASN A 1 -31.08 -3.02 -26.73
N HIS A 2 -29.75 -2.89 -26.64
CA HIS A 2 -28.92 -3.92 -26.03
C HIS A 2 -28.92 -3.72 -24.50
N LYS A 3 -29.72 -4.52 -23.79
CA LYS A 3 -29.54 -4.71 -22.35
C LYS A 3 -28.31 -5.59 -22.16
N SER A 4 -27.23 -5.00 -21.67
CA SER A 4 -26.10 -5.77 -21.13
C SER A 4 -26.60 -6.58 -19.93
N PRO A 5 -26.23 -7.86 -19.79
CA PRO A 5 -26.65 -8.66 -18.66
C PRO A 5 -25.95 -8.14 -17.41
N SER A 6 -26.74 -7.61 -16.47
CA SER A 6 -26.32 -7.29 -15.12
C SER A 6 -26.16 -8.60 -14.34
N GLY A 7 -25.03 -9.28 -14.57
CA GLY A 7 -24.62 -10.38 -13.71
C GLY A 7 -24.33 -9.83 -12.32
N ASN A 8 -25.03 -10.34 -11.31
CA ASN A 8 -24.66 -10.17 -9.91
C ASN A 8 -23.33 -10.88 -9.69
N ILE A 9 -22.22 -10.17 -9.90
CA ILE A 9 -20.91 -10.63 -9.46
C ILE A 9 -20.96 -10.64 -7.93
N SER A 10 -20.90 -11.83 -7.33
CA SER A 10 -20.72 -11.98 -5.89
C SER A 10 -19.44 -11.23 -5.51
N THR A 11 -19.59 -10.18 -4.68
CA THR A 11 -18.44 -9.39 -4.19
C THR A 11 -17.69 -10.10 -3.06
N GLU A 12 -18.14 -11.29 -2.68
CA GLU A 12 -17.43 -12.20 -1.79
C GLU A 12 -16.21 -12.75 -2.53
N GLY A 13 -15.02 -12.34 -2.08
CA GLY A 13 -13.75 -12.87 -2.56
C GLY A 13 -12.80 -11.86 -3.22
N GLU A 14 -13.25 -10.62 -3.52
CA GLU A 14 -12.33 -9.61 -4.06
C GLU A 14 -11.16 -9.36 -3.10
N THR A 15 -9.97 -9.09 -3.64
CA THR A 15 -8.81 -8.68 -2.82
C THR A 15 -8.36 -7.30 -3.26
N HIS A 16 -8.19 -6.39 -2.31
CA HIS A 16 -7.68 -5.04 -2.53
C HIS A 16 -6.35 -4.86 -1.82
N ILE A 17 -5.28 -4.71 -2.59
CA ILE A 17 -3.93 -4.47 -2.10
C ILE A 17 -3.66 -2.97 -2.13
N ILE A 18 -3.43 -2.37 -0.97
CA ILE A 18 -3.14 -0.94 -0.82
C ILE A 18 -1.65 -0.81 -0.49
N PHE A 19 -0.88 -0.21 -1.40
CA PHE A 19 0.51 0.12 -1.17
C PHE A 19 0.63 1.54 -0.65
N ALA A 20 1.20 1.68 0.55
CA ALA A 20 1.56 2.95 1.18
C ALA A 20 3.08 3.11 1.14
N ILE A 21 3.59 3.96 0.25
CA ILE A 21 5.03 4.17 0.07
C ILE A 21 5.47 5.42 0.81
N ASP A 22 6.50 5.29 1.63
CA ASP A 22 7.15 6.43 2.25
C ASP A 22 7.76 7.35 1.19
N PHE A 23 7.46 8.63 1.32
CA PHE A 23 7.85 9.70 0.44
C PHE A 23 8.78 10.69 1.12
N SER A 24 9.44 10.27 2.20
CA SER A 24 10.45 11.03 2.94
C SER A 24 11.73 11.29 2.12
N GLY A 25 12.51 12.28 2.55
CA GLY A 25 13.77 12.63 1.89
C GLY A 25 14.80 11.49 1.86
N SER A 26 14.81 10.64 2.89
CA SER A 26 15.74 9.50 3.01
C SER A 26 15.53 8.44 1.92
N MET A 27 14.33 8.35 1.34
CA MET A 27 14.04 7.48 0.21
C MET A 27 14.82 7.84 -1.07
N ASN A 28 15.44 9.03 -1.16
CA ASN A 28 16.36 9.39 -2.25
C ASN A 28 17.78 8.84 -2.06
N THR A 29 18.08 8.17 -0.95
CA THR A 29 19.43 7.67 -0.66
C THR A 29 19.79 6.57 -1.65
N LYS A 30 20.95 6.69 -2.29
CA LYS A 30 21.48 5.73 -3.28
C LYS A 30 22.34 4.67 -2.61
N ASP A 31 21.70 3.75 -1.90
CA ASP A 31 22.37 2.73 -1.11
C ASP A 31 21.83 1.30 -1.31
N VAL A 32 20.81 1.12 -2.16
CA VAL A 32 20.30 -0.21 -2.50
C VAL A 32 21.12 -0.78 -3.65
N THR A 33 21.76 -1.92 -3.43
CA THR A 33 22.50 -2.63 -4.47
C THR A 33 21.56 -3.44 -5.35
N THR A 34 21.61 -3.20 -6.66
CA THR A 34 20.90 -3.98 -7.68
C THR A 34 21.91 -4.63 -8.64
N THR A 35 21.62 -5.84 -9.10
CA THR A 35 22.45 -6.58 -10.04
C THR A 35 21.82 -6.51 -11.43
N LYS A 36 22.54 -5.93 -12.39
CA LYS A 36 22.12 -5.89 -13.79
C LYS A 36 22.23 -7.26 -14.45
N SER A 37 21.56 -7.43 -15.58
CA SER A 37 21.60 -8.65 -16.40
C SER A 37 23.00 -9.08 -16.83
N ASN A 38 23.96 -8.15 -16.85
CA ASN A 38 25.37 -8.41 -17.16
C ASN A 38 26.23 -8.71 -15.92
N GLY A 39 25.62 -8.96 -14.76
CA GLY A 39 26.30 -9.23 -13.50
C GLY A 39 26.88 -8.00 -12.80
N LYS A 40 26.80 -6.80 -13.40
CA LYS A 40 27.30 -5.57 -12.77
C LYS A 40 26.37 -5.12 -11.64
N CYS A 41 26.94 -4.82 -10.49
CA CYS A 41 26.23 -4.21 -9.38
C CYS A 41 26.22 -2.68 -9.50
N ASP A 42 25.04 -2.08 -9.41
CA ASP A 42 24.84 -0.63 -9.33
C ASP A 42 24.10 -0.28 -8.02
N LYS A 43 24.27 0.95 -7.53
CA LYS A 43 23.48 1.49 -6.43
C LYS A 43 22.34 2.35 -6.95
N ILE A 44 21.11 2.02 -6.56
CA ILE A 44 19.89 2.77 -6.88
C ILE A 44 19.32 3.42 -5.64
N THR A 45 18.36 4.34 -5.83
CA THR A 45 17.65 4.94 -4.71
C THR A 45 16.71 3.93 -4.05
N ARG A 46 16.44 4.08 -2.75
CA ARG A 46 15.41 3.28 -2.05
C ARG A 46 14.04 3.44 -2.72
N TRP A 47 13.72 4.65 -3.20
CA TRP A 47 12.54 4.93 -4.03
C TRP A 47 12.48 4.09 -5.31
N ASP A 48 13.56 4.05 -6.09
CA ASP A 48 13.62 3.24 -7.30
C ASP A 48 13.49 1.75 -6.97
N ALA A 49 14.18 1.28 -5.93
CA ALA A 49 14.13 -0.10 -5.48
C ALA A 49 12.70 -0.55 -5.13
N VAL A 50 11.96 0.28 -4.38
CA VAL A 50 10.56 0.02 -4.07
C VAL A 50 9.74 -0.19 -5.34
N PHE A 51 9.85 0.70 -6.33
CA PHE A 51 9.09 0.56 -7.58
C PHE A 51 9.53 -0.62 -8.44
N GLU A 52 10.80 -1.05 -8.37
CA GLU A 52 11.25 -2.30 -9.01
C GLU A 52 10.61 -3.52 -8.34
N CYS A 53 10.60 -3.57 -7.00
CA CYS A 53 9.92 -4.62 -6.25
C CYS A 53 8.42 -4.68 -6.55
N LEU A 54 7.73 -3.54 -6.55
CA LEU A 54 6.32 -3.45 -6.92
C LEU A 54 6.07 -3.95 -8.34
N LYS A 55 6.93 -3.61 -9.31
CA LYS A 55 6.79 -4.12 -10.69
C LYS A 55 6.91 -5.64 -10.75
N LEU A 56 7.84 -6.24 -10.02
CA LEU A 56 8.00 -7.70 -9.95
C LEU A 56 6.80 -8.35 -9.27
N PHE A 57 6.39 -7.83 -8.12
CA PHE A 57 5.21 -8.31 -7.39
C PHE A 57 3.95 -8.28 -8.26
N LEU A 58 3.68 -7.15 -8.93
CA LEU A 58 2.50 -7.02 -9.77
C LEU A 58 2.51 -7.99 -10.96
N LYS A 59 3.69 -8.24 -11.57
CA LYS A 59 3.82 -9.25 -12.62
C LYS A 59 3.49 -10.65 -12.13
N ASP A 60 4.00 -11.03 -10.96
CA ASP A 60 3.68 -12.31 -10.32
C ASP A 60 2.18 -12.43 -10.01
N GLN A 61 1.58 -11.37 -9.46
CA GLN A 61 0.13 -11.35 -9.18
C GLN A 61 -0.70 -11.44 -10.46
N MET A 62 -0.28 -10.81 -11.56
CA MET A 62 -0.96 -10.91 -12.85
C MET A 62 -0.85 -12.32 -13.43
N GLN A 63 0.31 -12.98 -13.32
CA GLN A 63 0.49 -14.36 -13.75
C GLN A 63 -0.44 -15.29 -12.97
N GLN A 64 -0.46 -15.18 -11.64
CA GLN A 64 -1.37 -15.96 -10.79
C GLN A 64 -2.85 -15.66 -11.12
N SER A 65 -3.19 -14.39 -11.36
CA SER A 65 -4.57 -14.00 -11.66
C SER A 65 -5.08 -14.55 -12.99
N ARG A 66 -4.21 -14.74 -13.99
CA ARG A 66 -4.58 -15.41 -15.25
C ARG A 66 -4.96 -16.86 -15.01
N ASP A 67 -4.13 -17.57 -14.26
CA ASP A 67 -4.35 -18.99 -13.92
C ASP A 67 -5.65 -19.17 -13.10
N LYS A 68 -6.06 -18.13 -12.37
CA LYS A 68 -7.26 -18.09 -11.51
C LYS A 68 -8.53 -17.61 -12.20
N ALA A 69 -8.42 -16.72 -13.18
CA ALA A 69 -9.56 -16.21 -13.95
C ALA A 69 -10.26 -17.32 -14.74
N ASP A 70 -9.50 -18.30 -15.24
CA ASP A 70 -10.04 -19.49 -15.90
C ASP A 70 -10.88 -20.37 -14.95
N ASN A 71 -10.71 -20.20 -13.64
CA ASN A 71 -11.44 -20.92 -12.59
C ASN A 71 -12.55 -20.09 -11.93
N GLY A 72 -12.85 -18.89 -12.43
CA GLY A 72 -13.92 -18.03 -11.91
C GLY A 72 -13.60 -17.35 -10.57
N GLU A 73 -12.32 -17.20 -10.20
CA GLU A 73 -11.95 -16.49 -8.98
C GLU A 73 -12.20 -14.96 -9.07
N SER A 74 -12.40 -14.35 -7.90
CA SER A 74 -12.69 -12.94 -7.74
C SER A 74 -11.53 -12.01 -8.14
N PRO A 75 -11.82 -10.78 -8.61
CA PRO A 75 -10.80 -9.86 -9.08
C PRO A 75 -9.88 -9.34 -7.96
N CYS A 76 -8.61 -9.09 -8.33
CA CYS A 76 -7.64 -8.37 -7.51
C CYS A 76 -7.55 -6.90 -7.93
N PHE A 77 -7.58 -6.00 -6.95
CA PHE A 77 -7.46 -4.56 -7.11
C PHE A 77 -6.21 -4.04 -6.42
N ILE A 78 -5.64 -2.96 -6.95
CA ILE A 78 -4.53 -2.24 -6.33
C ILE A 78 -4.86 -0.77 -6.10
N SER A 79 -4.43 -0.25 -4.97
CA SER A 79 -4.25 1.18 -4.76
C SER A 79 -2.81 1.48 -4.43
N LEU A 80 -2.35 2.66 -4.84
CA LEU A 80 -1.03 3.17 -4.54
C LEU A 80 -1.17 4.57 -3.97
N LEU A 81 -0.65 4.76 -2.76
CA LEU A 81 -0.50 6.07 -2.15
C LEU A 81 0.95 6.32 -1.77
N ILE A 82 1.33 7.59 -1.74
CA ILE A 82 2.59 8.07 -1.19
C ILE A 82 2.30 8.89 0.06
N PHE A 83 3.17 8.83 1.06
CA PHE A 83 2.99 9.58 2.29
C PHE A 83 4.28 10.17 2.84
N ASN A 84 4.18 11.36 3.41
CA ASN A 84 5.14 12.02 4.27
C ASN A 84 4.33 12.72 5.38
N ASP A 85 4.56 14.00 5.68
CA ASP A 85 3.66 14.79 6.53
C ASP A 85 2.21 14.86 5.98
N ASN A 86 2.01 14.60 4.69
CA ASN A 86 0.70 14.46 4.03
C ASN A 86 0.65 13.15 3.22
N ALA A 87 -0.53 12.75 2.76
CA ALA A 87 -0.69 11.59 1.88
C ALA A 87 -1.39 11.96 0.57
N LYS A 88 -1.06 11.24 -0.50
CA LYS A 88 -1.63 11.40 -1.82
C LYS A 88 -1.83 10.05 -2.49
N THR A 89 -3.04 9.79 -2.96
CA THR A 89 -3.35 8.63 -3.80
C THR A 89 -2.86 8.88 -5.24
N LEU A 90 -2.08 7.94 -5.77
CA LEU A 90 -1.55 7.96 -7.14
C LEU A 90 -2.32 6.99 -8.06
N ILE A 91 -2.76 5.87 -7.49
CA ILE A 91 -3.60 4.88 -8.16
C ILE A 91 -4.72 4.54 -7.19
N GLU A 92 -5.97 4.67 -7.64
CA GLU A 92 -7.14 4.34 -6.85
C GLU A 92 -7.80 3.10 -7.44
N ARG A 93 -7.86 2.04 -6.63
CA ARG A 93 -8.61 0.80 -6.83
C ARG A 93 -8.62 0.30 -8.28
N MET A 94 -7.43 0.16 -8.86
CA MET A 94 -7.26 -0.31 -10.23
C MET A 94 -7.34 -1.84 -10.27
N PRO A 95 -8.20 -2.44 -11.11
CA PRO A 95 -8.21 -3.89 -11.27
C PRO A 95 -6.93 -4.37 -11.98
N LEU A 96 -6.37 -5.48 -11.49
CA LEU A 96 -5.29 -6.21 -12.15
C LEU A 96 -5.88 -7.19 -13.15
N VAL A 97 -6.11 -6.73 -14.37
CA VAL A 97 -6.70 -7.52 -15.46
C VAL A 97 -5.74 -7.68 -16.64
N GLY A 98 -5.89 -8.77 -17.38
CA GLY A 98 -5.17 -9.03 -18.63
C GLY A 98 -3.66 -9.18 -18.43
N ASP A 99 -2.87 -8.38 -19.14
CA ASP A 99 -1.41 -8.29 -19.01
C ASP A 99 -0.94 -7.24 -18.01
N GLY A 100 -1.88 -6.50 -17.40
CA GLY A 100 -1.59 -5.43 -16.46
C GLY A 100 -0.70 -4.30 -16.99
N ALA A 101 -0.57 -4.15 -18.30
CA ALA A 101 0.24 -3.10 -18.91
C ALA A 101 -0.21 -1.69 -18.44
N LYS A 102 -1.52 -1.51 -18.21
CA LYS A 102 -2.07 -0.25 -17.66
C LYS A 102 -1.56 0.03 -16.25
N ALA A 103 -1.57 -0.98 -15.37
CA ALA A 103 -1.08 -0.85 -14.00
C ALA A 103 0.43 -0.56 -13.99
N LEU A 104 1.21 -1.29 -14.79
CA LEU A 104 2.66 -1.07 -14.91
C LEU A 104 3.01 0.33 -15.46
N ARG A 105 2.27 0.82 -16.46
CA ARG A 105 2.44 2.18 -16.99
C ARG A 105 2.12 3.24 -15.94
N ARG A 106 1.03 3.06 -15.17
CA ARG A 106 0.66 3.98 -14.09
C ARG A 106 1.69 3.98 -12.97
N LEU A 107 2.24 2.82 -12.63
CA LEU A 107 3.31 2.68 -11.65
C LEU A 107 4.59 3.40 -12.12
N ASP A 108 4.98 3.25 -13.39
CA ASP A 108 6.15 3.96 -13.92
C ASP A 108 5.94 5.48 -14.01
N ALA A 109 4.73 5.93 -14.36
CA ALA A 109 4.36 7.33 -14.35
C ALA A 109 4.39 7.91 -12.92
N ALA A 110 3.89 7.18 -11.92
CA ALA A 110 3.95 7.54 -10.51
C ALA A 110 5.41 7.70 -10.05
N ARG A 111 6.30 6.77 -10.43
CA ARG A 111 7.73 6.85 -10.12
C ARG A 111 8.40 8.11 -10.68
N LYS A 112 8.14 8.42 -11.95
CA LYS A 112 8.81 9.52 -12.69
C LYS A 112 8.29 10.90 -12.29
N SER A 113 7.00 11.01 -11.95
CA SER A 113 6.34 12.29 -11.65
C SER A 113 6.48 12.73 -10.20
N ASN A 114 6.99 11.88 -9.31
CA ASN A 114 7.09 12.17 -7.89
C ASN A 114 8.54 11.98 -7.42
N LYS A 115 9.03 12.92 -6.60
CA LYS A 115 10.36 12.87 -5.98
C LYS A 115 10.23 12.96 -4.46
N PRO A 116 10.69 11.96 -3.69
CA PRO A 116 10.59 11.94 -2.24
C PRO A 116 11.20 13.19 -1.60
N LYS A 117 10.59 13.69 -0.52
CA LYS A 117 10.96 14.93 0.17
C LYS A 117 10.34 15.01 1.56
N LEU A 118 10.91 15.86 2.41
CA LEU A 118 10.44 16.14 3.78
C LEU A 118 10.65 14.94 4.74
N GLY A 119 9.98 14.94 5.89
CA GLY A 119 10.05 13.87 6.89
C GLY A 119 9.06 12.73 6.61
N THR A 120 8.91 11.82 7.56
CA THR A 120 7.99 10.69 7.48
C THR A 120 6.81 10.89 8.43
N GLY A 121 5.58 10.92 7.90
CA GLY A 121 4.35 11.08 8.68
C GLY A 121 3.40 9.89 8.50
N PHE A 122 3.64 8.80 9.22
CA PHE A 122 2.88 7.56 9.08
C PHE A 122 1.38 7.73 9.26
N SER A 123 0.94 8.55 10.22
CA SER A 123 -0.49 8.83 10.45
C SER A 123 -1.21 9.33 9.20
N ALA A 124 -0.58 10.19 8.39
CA ALA A 124 -1.17 10.63 7.13
C ALA A 124 -1.36 9.46 6.15
N GLY A 125 -0.36 8.56 6.07
CA GLY A 125 -0.43 7.34 5.26
C GLY A 125 -1.56 6.41 5.72
N PHE A 126 -1.64 6.12 7.03
CA PHE A 126 -2.68 5.26 7.60
C PHE A 126 -4.09 5.84 7.41
N ARG A 127 -4.27 7.14 7.61
CA ARG A 127 -5.56 7.80 7.36
C ARG A 127 -6.02 7.64 5.91
N GLN A 128 -5.12 7.88 4.95
CA GLN A 128 -5.43 7.74 3.53
C GLN A 128 -5.69 6.27 3.15
N ALA A 129 -4.93 5.33 3.74
CA ALA A 129 -5.14 3.90 3.55
C ALA A 129 -6.51 3.45 4.08
N SER A 130 -6.91 3.91 5.27
CA SER A 130 -8.23 3.65 5.85
C SER A 130 -9.36 4.14 4.93
N SER A 131 -9.23 5.35 4.37
CA SER A 131 -10.20 5.87 3.38
C SER A 131 -10.29 5.00 2.12
N LEU A 132 -9.17 4.45 1.64
CA LEU A 132 -9.17 3.55 0.48
C LEU A 132 -9.76 2.18 0.81
N ALA A 133 -9.45 1.65 2.00
CA ALA A 133 -9.96 0.39 2.53
C ALA A 133 -11.48 0.43 2.74
N ALA A 134 -12.03 1.55 3.20
CA ALA A 134 -13.48 1.72 3.41
C ALA A 134 -14.31 1.51 2.14
N SER A 135 -13.72 1.69 0.95
CA SER A 135 -14.39 1.38 -0.32
C SER A 135 -14.43 -0.12 -0.64
N SER A 136 -13.64 -0.94 0.05
CA SER A 136 -13.47 -2.38 -0.20
C SER A 136 -14.56 -3.22 0.44
N LYS A 137 -15.06 -4.16 -0.35
CA LYS A 137 -16.08 -5.12 0.04
C LYS A 137 -15.50 -6.48 0.38
N GLY A 138 -14.27 -6.79 -0.08
CA GLY A 138 -13.58 -8.05 0.19
C GLY A 138 -12.37 -7.94 1.12
N ASN A 139 -11.33 -8.74 0.83
CA ASN A 139 -10.07 -8.77 1.57
C ASN A 139 -9.28 -7.49 1.32
N VAL A 140 -8.67 -6.94 2.36
CA VAL A 140 -7.81 -5.75 2.30
C VAL A 140 -6.43 -6.13 2.79
N VAL A 141 -5.44 -5.93 1.93
CA VAL A 141 -4.02 -6.09 2.28
C VAL A 141 -3.37 -4.73 2.22
N LEU A 142 -2.93 -4.20 3.36
CA LEU A 142 -2.22 -2.94 3.46
C LEU A 142 -0.73 -3.20 3.60
N VAL A 143 0.06 -2.70 2.65
CA VAL A 143 1.52 -2.86 2.62
C VAL A 143 2.17 -1.49 2.75
N PHE A 144 2.83 -1.23 3.88
CA PHE A 144 3.71 -0.08 4.05
C PHE A 144 5.11 -0.42 3.58
N LEU A 145 5.69 0.50 2.82
CA LEU A 145 7.05 0.40 2.27
C LEU A 145 7.81 1.64 2.73
N SER A 146 8.62 1.53 3.79
CA SER A 146 9.34 2.66 4.40
C SER A 146 10.74 2.27 4.85
N ASP A 147 11.67 3.22 4.81
CA ASP A 147 13.02 3.05 5.37
C ASP A 147 13.10 3.43 6.86
N GLY A 148 11.97 3.72 7.48
CA GLY A 148 11.80 4.03 8.89
C GLY A 148 10.64 3.26 9.53
N ARG A 149 10.43 3.48 10.82
CA ARG A 149 9.33 2.86 11.57
C ARG A 149 8.35 3.92 12.09
N PRO A 150 7.05 3.61 12.15
CA PRO A 150 6.09 4.44 12.87
C PRO A 150 6.47 4.45 14.35
N GLY A 151 6.95 5.60 14.85
CA GLY A 151 7.38 5.73 16.25
C GLY A 151 6.25 5.58 17.27
N ASP A 152 5.00 5.66 16.81
CA ASP A 152 3.76 5.51 17.56
C ASP A 152 3.17 4.08 17.51
N LEU A 153 3.70 3.19 16.67
CA LEU A 153 3.35 1.77 16.67
C LEU A 153 4.35 0.99 17.52
N THR A 154 4.04 0.80 18.80
CA THR A 154 4.84 -0.05 19.69
C THR A 154 4.73 -1.51 19.25
N MET A 155 5.87 -2.13 18.90
CA MET A 155 5.94 -3.56 18.50
C MET A 155 5.47 -4.52 19.59
N HIS A 156 5.52 -4.09 20.84
CA HIS A 156 5.03 -4.86 21.96
C HIS A 156 3.67 -4.32 22.38
N PRO A 157 2.67 -5.20 22.59
CA PRO A 157 1.48 -4.78 23.30
C PRO A 157 1.92 -4.17 24.62
N PRO A 158 1.23 -3.12 25.11
CA PRO A 158 1.58 -2.52 26.37
C PRO A 158 1.72 -3.61 27.44
N LYS A 159 2.77 -3.50 28.28
CA LYS A 159 3.06 -4.49 29.34
C LYS A 159 1.84 -4.78 30.24
N ASN A 160 0.91 -3.82 30.30
CA ASN A 160 -0.37 -3.95 30.95
C ASN A 160 -1.49 -3.97 29.89
N ALA A 161 -2.33 -5.01 29.90
CA ALA A 161 -3.49 -5.12 29.01
C ALA A 161 -4.48 -3.94 29.12
N ASN A 162 -4.43 -3.20 30.24
CA ASN A 162 -5.28 -2.03 30.49
C ASN A 162 -4.63 -0.68 30.14
N ALA A 163 -3.38 -0.66 29.67
CA ALA A 163 -2.78 0.60 29.25
C ALA A 163 -3.32 0.98 27.87
N ALA A 164 -3.94 2.16 27.80
CA ALA A 164 -4.48 2.68 26.56
C ALA A 164 -3.36 2.78 25.51
N MET A 165 -3.61 2.26 24.30
CA MET A 165 -2.77 2.58 23.14
C MET A 165 -2.71 4.09 22.99
N GLN A 166 -1.53 4.62 22.69
CA GLN A 166 -1.36 6.04 22.46
C GLN A 166 -2.29 6.47 21.31
N SER A 167 -3.35 7.20 21.63
CA SER A 167 -4.37 7.59 20.64
C SER A 167 -3.93 8.78 19.81
N ASN A 168 -2.97 9.56 20.32
CA ASN A 168 -2.46 10.77 19.69
C ASN A 168 -0.95 10.92 19.90
N PHE A 169 -0.26 11.52 18.94
CA PHE A 169 1.11 11.99 19.11
C PHE A 169 1.22 13.49 18.80
N ARG A 170 2.29 14.10 19.33
CA ARG A 170 2.55 15.53 19.13
C ARG A 170 3.76 15.72 18.23
N GLN A 171 3.59 16.47 17.15
CA GLN A 171 4.67 16.84 16.24
C GLN A 171 4.57 18.34 15.95
N LYS A 172 5.66 19.09 16.16
CA LYS A 172 5.72 20.56 15.91
C LYS A 172 4.52 21.32 16.53
N ASN A 173 4.21 21.04 17.81
CA ASN A 173 3.08 21.60 18.58
C ASN A 173 1.66 21.25 18.11
N LYS A 174 1.50 20.44 17.05
CA LYS A 174 0.20 19.92 16.61
C LYS A 174 -0.03 18.50 17.14
N VAL A 175 -1.28 18.17 17.42
CA VAL A 175 -1.71 16.85 17.87
C VAL A 175 -2.34 16.12 16.70
N TYR A 176 -1.93 14.88 16.48
CA TYR A 176 -2.41 14.02 15.39
C TYR A 176 -2.88 12.70 15.97
N PRO A 177 -3.95 12.10 15.42
CA PRO A 177 -4.31 10.71 15.71
C PRO A 177 -3.12 9.80 15.40
N ALA A 178 -2.81 8.88 16.31
CA ALA A 178 -1.79 7.88 16.08
C ALA A 178 -2.21 6.90 14.97
N ALA A 179 -1.22 6.32 14.29
CA ALA A 179 -1.40 5.24 13.33
C ALA A 179 -2.27 4.10 13.86
N GLY A 180 -2.15 3.80 15.16
CA GLY A 180 -2.94 2.77 15.85
C GLY A 180 -4.46 2.99 15.77
N VAL A 181 -4.92 4.24 15.78
CA VAL A 181 -6.37 4.56 15.68
C VAL A 181 -6.91 4.10 14.33
N HIS A 182 -6.24 4.45 13.24
CA HIS A 182 -6.65 4.07 11.89
C HIS A 182 -6.52 2.56 11.64
N LEU A 183 -5.55 1.90 12.26
CA LEU A 183 -5.43 0.45 12.22
C LEU A 183 -6.62 -0.25 12.87
N GLU A 184 -7.05 0.22 14.05
CA GLU A 184 -8.22 -0.35 14.72
C GLU A 184 -9.50 -0.07 13.94
N GLU A 185 -9.67 1.10 13.32
CA GLU A 185 -10.79 1.38 12.40
C GLU A 185 -10.85 0.36 11.25
N MET A 186 -9.71 0.06 10.61
CA MET A 186 -9.64 -0.91 9.51
C MET A 186 -9.91 -2.34 10.00
N LYS A 187 -9.38 -2.74 11.16
CA LYS A 187 -9.67 -4.04 11.78
C LYS A 187 -11.13 -4.20 12.16
N GLN A 188 -11.76 -3.17 12.71
CA GLN A 188 -13.19 -3.19 13.03
C GLN A 188 -14.05 -3.32 11.78
N THR A 189 -13.67 -2.65 10.69
CA THR A 189 -14.42 -2.65 9.43
C THR A 189 -14.31 -3.97 8.67
N HIS A 190 -13.11 -4.55 8.63
CA HIS A 190 -12.83 -5.72 7.78
C HIS A 190 -12.66 -7.04 8.55
N GLY A 191 -12.42 -6.99 9.87
CA GLY A 191 -12.20 -8.15 10.72
C GLY A 191 -11.03 -9.00 10.22
N ASN A 192 -11.26 -10.31 10.12
CA ASN A 192 -10.27 -11.29 9.64
C ASN A 192 -9.89 -11.11 8.15
N ARG A 193 -10.55 -10.21 7.43
CA ARG A 193 -10.28 -9.91 6.02
C ARG A 193 -9.23 -8.80 5.84
N PHE A 194 -8.71 -8.24 6.93
CA PHE A 194 -7.65 -7.24 6.91
C PHE A 194 -6.30 -7.84 7.28
N SER A 195 -5.28 -7.52 6.49
CA SER A 195 -3.88 -7.85 6.76
C SER A 195 -3.00 -6.62 6.61
N LEU A 196 -2.08 -6.42 7.56
CA LEU A 196 -1.08 -5.36 7.54
C LEU A 196 0.31 -5.97 7.35
N GLN A 197 1.08 -5.41 6.41
CA GLN A 197 2.48 -5.70 6.20
C GLN A 197 3.27 -4.39 6.34
N LEU A 198 4.27 -4.38 7.22
CA LEU A 198 5.22 -3.26 7.36
C LEU A 198 6.57 -3.76 6.86
N ILE A 199 7.04 -3.19 5.75
CA ILE A 199 8.27 -3.58 5.05
C ILE A 199 9.24 -2.40 5.02
#